data_AF-A0A4R6U4S8-F1
#
_entry.id   AF-A0A4R6U4S8-F1
#
_cell.length_a   1.000
_cell.length_b   1.000
_cell.length_c   1.000
_cell.angle_alpha   90.00
_cell.angle_beta   90.00
_cell.angle_gamma   90.00
#
_symmetry.space_group_name_H-M   'P 1'
#
loop_
_entity.id
_entity.type
_entity.pdbx_description
1 polymer ?
#
loop_
_entity_poly.entity_id
_entity_poly.type
_entity_poly.pdbx_seq_one_letter_code
_entity_poly.pdbx_strand_id
1 'polypeptide(L)'
;MAKLIGAILINKEDILSKSRKENKDKDLYEVEVQVHAGSVGSLTGILLATILFVTQILMGDGFDFGLYAVIISISASGFIVKATRMKRKRDIVLATVYSIATLILTGIHVYYTVVNNGNVW
;
A
#
# COMPACT_ATOMS: atom_id res chain seq x y z
N MET A 1 4.15 24.58 46.38
CA MET A 1 3.20 23.85 45.52
C MET A 1 2.91 24.56 44.20
N ALA A 2 2.27 25.74 44.19
CA ALA A 2 1.91 26.44 42.94
C ALA A 2 3.07 26.74 41.98
N LYS A 3 4.23 27.18 42.49
CA LYS A 3 5.45 27.42 41.67
C LYS A 3 5.98 26.15 40.98
N LEU A 4 5.89 24.99 41.66
CA LEU A 4 6.35 23.71 41.12
C LEU A 4 5.44 23.24 39.99
N ILE A 5 4.12 23.35 40.20
CA ILE A 5 3.12 23.02 39.17
C ILE A 5 3.28 23.94 37.96
N GLY A 6 3.47 25.24 38.17
CA GLY A 6 3.72 26.19 37.07
C GLY A 6 4.98 25.84 36.25
N ALA A 7 6.08 25.47 36.93
CA ALA A 7 7.30 25.05 36.25
C ALA A 7 7.13 23.77 35.42
N ILE A 8 6.37 22.79 35.93
CA ILE A 8 6.05 21.55 35.21
C ILE A 8 5.19 21.85 33.97
N LEU A 9 4.19 22.72 34.10
CA LEU A 9 3.31 23.09 32.98
C LEU A 9 4.09 23.84 31.89
N ILE A 10 4.97 24.78 32.25
CA ILE A 10 5.82 25.51 31.29
C ILE A 10 6.75 24.56 30.55
N ASN A 11 7.37 23.61 31.26
CA ASN A 11 8.24 22.60 30.65
C ASN A 11 7.45 21.72 29.65
N LYS A 12 6.25 21.28 30.03
CA LYS A 12 5.36 20.51 29.17
C LYS A 12 4.98 21.26 27.89
N GLU A 13 4.61 22.54 27.99
CA GLU A 13 4.23 23.36 26.83
C GLU A 13 5.43 23.60 25.90
N ASP A 14 6.64 23.83 26.44
CA ASP A 14 7.85 23.96 25.61
C ASP A 14 8.15 22.66 24.85
N ILE A 15 8.04 21.50 25.52
CA ILE A 15 8.18 20.18 24.88
C ILE A 15 7.14 19.98 23.77
N LEU A 16 5.87 20.26 24.05
CA LEU A 16 4.78 20.11 23.08
C LEU A 16 4.95 21.05 21.89
N SER A 17 5.37 22.30 22.11
CA SER A 17 5.60 23.27 21.05
C SER A 17 6.74 22.86 20.12
N LYS A 18 7.83 22.33 20.67
CA LYS A 18 8.94 21.76 19.90
C LYS A 18 8.50 20.53 19.12
N SER A 19 7.79 19.60 19.76
CA SER A 19 7.25 18.40 19.11
C SER A 19 6.31 18.73 17.94
N ARG A 20 5.39 19.69 18.13
CA ARG A 20 4.50 20.19 17.07
C ARG A 20 5.29 20.80 15.91
N LYS A 21 6.27 21.65 16.20
CA LYS A 21 7.12 22.27 15.18
C LYS A 21 7.92 21.23 14.39
N GLU A 22 8.48 20.23 15.06
CA GLU A 22 9.22 19.14 14.42
C GLU A 22 8.32 18.27 13.55
N ASN A 23 7.10 17.98 14.02
CA ASN A 23 6.16 17.11 13.31
C ASN A 23 5.20 17.87 12.36
N LYS A 24 5.41 19.18 12.19
CA LYS A 24 4.57 20.07 11.37
C LYS A 24 3.09 20.01 11.77
N ASP A 25 2.85 20.00 13.08
CA ASP A 25 1.53 19.92 13.71
C ASP A 25 0.71 18.67 13.34
N LYS A 26 1.36 17.65 12.75
CA LYS A 26 0.70 16.36 12.49
C LYS A 26 0.59 15.57 13.78
N ASP A 27 -0.50 14.84 13.94
CA ASP A 27 -0.59 13.80 14.95
C ASP A 27 0.12 12.54 14.43
N LEU A 28 1.22 12.15 15.08
CA LEU A 28 1.96 10.94 14.72
C LEU A 28 1.10 9.69 14.87
N TYR A 29 0.25 9.66 15.91
CA TYR A 29 -0.59 8.52 16.20
C TYR A 29 -1.63 8.33 15.11
N GLU A 30 -2.26 9.41 14.66
CA GLU A 30 -3.21 9.37 13.54
C GLU A 30 -2.55 8.87 12.25
N VAL A 31 -1.34 9.34 11.93
CA VAL A 31 -0.58 8.88 10.76
C VAL A 31 -0.24 7.39 10.86
N GLU A 32 0.17 6.91 12.03
CA GLU A 32 0.48 5.50 12.25
C GLU A 32 -0.77 4.62 12.13
N VAL A 33 -1.90 5.03 12.72
CA VAL A 33 -3.19 4.35 12.60
C VAL A 33 -3.62 4.28 11.13
N GLN A 34 -3.48 5.37 10.37
CA GLN A 34 -3.81 5.40 8.94
C GLN A 34 -2.95 4.42 8.13
N VAL A 35 -1.64 4.36 8.39
CA VAL A 35 -0.72 3.42 7.73
C VAL A 35 -1.07 1.98 8.09
N HIS A 36 -1.38 1.72 9.37
CA HIS A 36 -1.79 0.40 9.84
C HIS A 36 -3.11 -0.05 9.19
N ALA A 37 -4.12 0.84 9.14
CA ALA A 37 -5.39 0.59 8.47
C ALA A 37 -5.18 0.27 6.98
N GLY A 38 -4.29 0.99 6.29
CA GLY A 38 -3.91 0.68 4.91
C GLY A 38 -3.27 -0.71 4.74
N SER A 39 -2.42 -1.11 5.70
CA SER A 39 -1.81 -2.46 5.71
C SER A 39 -2.85 -3.55 5.94
N VAL A 40 -3.76 -3.36 6.89
CA VAL A 40 -4.86 -4.30 7.16
C VAL A 40 -5.78 -4.39 5.94
N GLY A 41 -6.18 -3.26 5.36
CA GLY A 41 -7.00 -3.22 4.15
C GLY A 41 -6.34 -3.94 2.96
N SER A 42 -5.03 -3.77 2.78
CA SER A 42 -4.26 -4.48 1.75
C SER A 42 -4.29 -6.00 1.97
N LEU A 43 -4.12 -6.45 3.22
CA LEU A 43 -4.20 -7.87 3.57
C LEU A 43 -5.61 -8.43 3.32
N THR A 44 -6.65 -7.70 3.73
CA THR A 44 -8.05 -8.08 3.47
C THR A 44 -8.31 -8.19 1.97
N GLY A 45 -7.81 -7.26 1.15
CA GLY A 45 -7.91 -7.31 -0.30
C GLY A 45 -7.22 -8.53 -0.91
N ILE A 46 -6.02 -8.87 -0.44
CA ILE A 46 -5.28 -10.07 -0.89
C ILE A 46 -6.04 -11.35 -0.51
N LEU A 47 -6.62 -11.42 0.69
CA LEU A 47 -7.43 -12.56 1.12
C LEU A 47 -8.67 -12.73 0.23
N LEU A 48 -9.39 -11.63 -0.03
CA LEU A 48 -10.55 -11.65 -0.91
C LEU A 48 -10.17 -12.08 -2.34
N ALA A 49 -9.09 -11.53 -2.88
CA ALA A 49 -8.57 -11.91 -4.19
C ALA A 49 -8.17 -13.39 -4.25
N THR A 50 -7.59 -13.93 -3.17
CA THR A 50 -7.27 -15.36 -3.07
C THR A 50 -8.53 -16.23 -3.13
N ILE A 51 -9.60 -15.82 -2.44
CA ILE A 51 -10.88 -16.54 -2.49
C ILE A 51 -11.45 -16.54 -3.91
N LEU A 52 -11.52 -15.36 -4.55
CA LEU A 52 -12.01 -15.22 -5.93
C LEU A 52 -11.20 -16.08 -6.90
N PHE A 53 -9.88 -16.10 -6.72
CA PHE A 53 -8.98 -16.92 -7.54
C PHE A 53 -9.27 -18.41 -7.40
N VAL A 54 -9.42 -18.91 -6.17
CA VAL A 54 -9.80 -20.31 -5.94
C VAL A 54 -11.14 -20.62 -6.59
N THR A 55 -12.12 -19.73 -6.47
CA THR A 55 -13.43 -19.90 -7.13
C THR A 55 -13.31 -20.01 -8.65
N GLN A 56 -12.53 -19.13 -9.30
CA GLN A 56 -12.31 -19.16 -10.76
C GLN A 56 -11.67 -20.48 -11.23
N ILE A 57 -10.67 -20.98 -10.50
CA ILE A 57 -10.07 -22.30 -10.81
C ILE A 57 -11.13 -23.40 -10.73
N LEU A 58 -11.94 -23.40 -9.67
CA LEU A 58 -12.96 -24.43 -9.47
C LEU A 58 -14.07 -24.36 -10.53
N MET A 59 -14.35 -23.17 -11.06
CA MET A 59 -15.31 -22.95 -12.15
C MET A 59 -14.76 -23.30 -13.54
N GLY A 60 -13.45 -23.51 -13.67
CA GLY A 60 -12.81 -23.82 -14.96
C GLY A 60 -12.57 -22.60 -15.84
N ASP A 61 -12.73 -21.38 -15.32
CA ASP A 61 -12.59 -20.11 -16.06
C ASP A 61 -11.11 -19.75 -16.37
N GLY A 62 -10.16 -20.56 -15.90
CA GLY A 62 -8.73 -20.38 -16.18
C GLY A 62 -8.06 -19.31 -15.31
N PHE A 63 -6.91 -18.80 -15.78
CA PHE A 63 -6.12 -17.80 -15.05
C PHE A 63 -6.61 -16.37 -15.32
N ASP A 64 -7.05 -15.67 -14.28
CA ASP A 64 -7.40 -14.25 -14.36
C ASP A 64 -6.16 -13.36 -14.21
N PHE A 65 -5.55 -13.01 -15.36
CA PHE A 65 -4.39 -12.11 -15.42
C PHE A 65 -4.66 -10.72 -14.80
N GLY A 66 -5.93 -10.27 -14.79
CA GLY A 66 -6.32 -8.99 -14.19
C GLY A 66 -6.22 -9.06 -12.66
N LEU A 67 -6.73 -10.13 -12.07
CA LEU A 67 -6.64 -10.36 -10.63
C LEU A 67 -5.19 -10.46 -10.14
N TYR A 68 -4.33 -11.14 -10.91
CA TYR A 68 -2.88 -11.19 -10.61
C TYR A 68 -2.20 -9.83 -10.75
N ALA A 69 -2.55 -9.04 -11.76
CA ALA A 69 -2.01 -7.70 -11.91
C ALA A 69 -2.33 -6.83 -10.68
N VAL A 70 -3.56 -6.92 -10.15
CA VAL A 70 -3.96 -6.20 -8.94
C VAL A 70 -3.11 -6.62 -7.74
N ILE A 71 -2.96 -7.92 -7.46
CA ILE A 71 -2.18 -8.40 -6.31
C ILE A 71 -0.70 -7.97 -6.40
N ILE A 72 -0.09 -8.10 -7.58
CA ILE A 72 1.31 -7.70 -7.80
C ILE A 72 1.47 -6.18 -7.67
N SER A 73 0.48 -5.38 -8.10
CA SER A 73 0.51 -3.91 -7.97
C SER A 73 0.52 -3.44 -6.52
N ILE A 74 -0.18 -4.14 -5.61
CA ILE A 74 -0.16 -3.83 -4.18
C ILE A 74 1.26 -4.00 -3.63
N SER A 75 1.92 -5.10 -3.99
CA SER A 75 3.33 -5.33 -3.63
C SER A 75 4.27 -4.28 -4.25
N ALA A 76 4.05 -3.93 -5.52
CA ALA A 76 4.80 -2.87 -6.21
C ALA A 76 4.72 -1.54 -5.44
N SER A 77 3.50 -1.11 -5.07
CA SER A 77 3.28 0.13 -4.33
C SER A 77 4.03 0.16 -2.99
N GLY A 78 4.01 -0.95 -2.24
CA GLY A 78 4.75 -1.08 -0.99
C GLY A 78 6.26 -0.93 -1.18
N PHE A 79 6.83 -1.54 -2.23
CA PHE A 79 8.25 -1.40 -2.54
C PHE A 79 8.60 0.00 -3.09
N ILE A 80 7.72 0.65 -3.86
CA ILE A 80 7.92 2.03 -4.32
C ILE A 80 8.02 2.99 -3.12
N VAL A 81 7.12 2.86 -2.14
CA VAL A 81 7.18 3.69 -0.93
C VAL A 81 8.46 3.41 -0.13
N LYS A 82 8.87 2.15 0.01
CA LYS A 82 10.14 1.80 0.66
C LYS A 82 11.36 2.33 -0.11
N ALA A 83 11.35 2.22 -1.44
CA ALA A 83 12.42 2.72 -2.30
C ALA A 83 12.59 4.23 -2.20
N THR A 84 11.48 4.99 -2.23
CA THR A 84 11.50 6.46 -2.12
C THR A 84 11.95 6.95 -0.75
N ARG A 85 11.52 6.28 0.33
CA ARG A 85 11.84 6.70 1.71
C ARG A 85 13.17 6.17 2.23
N MET A 86 13.47 4.90 1.99
CA MET A 86 14.66 4.23 2.54
C MET A 86 15.85 4.22 1.57
N LYS A 87 15.63 4.43 0.27
CA LYS A 87 16.66 4.48 -0.79
C LYS A 87 17.59 3.25 -0.83
N ARG A 88 17.11 2.10 -0.38
CA ARG A 88 17.87 0.84 -0.39
C ARG A 88 17.82 0.22 -1.79
N LYS A 89 18.97 -0.22 -2.31
CA LYS A 89 19.09 -0.85 -3.65
C LYS A 89 18.07 -1.99 -3.84
N ARG A 90 17.91 -2.86 -2.84
CA ARG A 90 16.94 -3.97 -2.88
C ARG A 90 15.52 -3.48 -3.12
N ASP A 91 15.09 -2.45 -2.41
CA ASP A 91 13.71 -1.96 -2.51
C ASP A 91 13.46 -1.28 -3.86
N ILE A 92 14.47 -0.61 -4.43
CA ILE A 92 14.42 -0.04 -5.79
C ILE A 92 14.30 -1.13 -6.85
N VAL A 93 15.11 -2.20 -6.74
CA VAL A 93 15.07 -3.34 -7.66
C VAL A 93 13.70 -4.02 -7.60
N LEU A 94 13.21 -4.31 -6.39
CA LEU A 94 11.89 -4.94 -6.22
C LEU A 94 10.76 -4.02 -6.71
N ALA A 95 10.81 -2.72 -6.43
CA ALA A 95 9.83 -1.77 -6.96
C ALA A 95 9.76 -1.82 -8.50
N THR A 96 10.93 -1.85 -9.16
CA THR A 96 11.03 -1.90 -10.62
C THR A 96 10.48 -3.21 -11.18
N VAL A 97 10.92 -4.34 -10.63
CA VAL A 97 10.49 -5.68 -11.09
C VAL A 97 8.98 -5.86 -10.95
N TYR A 98 8.43 -5.55 -9.77
CA TYR A 98 6.99 -5.70 -9.52
C TYR A 98 6.15 -4.73 -10.36
N SER A 99 6.66 -3.52 -10.64
CA SER A 99 5.96 -2.56 -11.51
C SER A 99 5.92 -3.05 -12.96
N ILE A 100 7.04 -3.57 -13.49
CA ILE A 100 7.10 -4.14 -14.84
C ILE A 100 6.17 -5.35 -14.95
N ALA A 101 6.20 -6.25 -13.95
CA ALA A 101 5.31 -7.41 -13.92
C ALA A 101 3.83 -7.01 -13.91
N THR A 102 3.47 -5.97 -13.14
CA THR A 102 2.10 -5.42 -13.12
C THR A 102 1.69 -4.95 -14.52
N LEU A 103 2.53 -4.14 -15.18
CA LEU A 103 2.23 -3.61 -16.52
C LEU A 103 2.07 -4.72 -17.56
N ILE A 104 2.93 -5.74 -17.52
CA ILE A 104 2.85 -6.89 -18.42
C ILE A 104 1.54 -7.65 -18.21
N LEU A 105 1.19 -7.97 -16.95
CA LEU A 105 -0.04 -8.71 -16.64
C LEU A 105 -1.30 -7.93 -17.02
N THR A 106 -1.32 -6.61 -16.73
CA THR A 106 -2.41 -5.74 -17.18
C THR A 106 -2.51 -5.71 -18.71
N GLY A 107 -1.39 -5.61 -19.42
CA GLY A 107 -1.37 -5.64 -20.89
C GLY A 107 -1.90 -6.95 -21.45
N ILE A 108 -1.50 -8.09 -20.86
CA ILE A 108 -2.00 -9.42 -21.23
C ILE A 108 -3.51 -9.51 -20.99
N HIS A 109 -3.99 -9.09 -19.82
CA HIS A 109 -5.42 -9.10 -19.49
C HIS A 109 -6.22 -8.28 -20.50
N VAL A 110 -5.82 -7.03 -20.75
CA VAL A 110 -6.49 -6.14 -21.72
C VAL A 110 -6.46 -6.74 -23.13
N TYR A 111 -5.33 -7.30 -23.55
CA TYR A 111 -5.22 -7.96 -24.86
C TYR A 111 -6.21 -9.12 -24.98
N TYR A 112 -6.25 -10.04 -24.01
CA TYR A 112 -7.19 -11.15 -24.02
C TYR A 112 -8.65 -10.68 -24.00
N THR A 113 -8.99 -9.69 -23.18
CA THR A 113 -10.34 -9.14 -23.12
C THR A 113 -10.75 -8.52 -24.46
N VAL A 114 -9.87 -7.74 -25.09
CA VAL A 114 -10.15 -7.09 -26.39
C VAL A 114 -10.28 -8.12 -27.50
N VAL A 115 -9.38 -9.10 -27.59
CA VAL A 115 -9.43 -10.14 -28.62
C VAL A 115 -10.66 -11.03 -28.46
N ASN A 116 -10.95 -11.49 -27.24
CA ASN A 116 -12.11 -12.34 -26.99
C ASN A 116 -13.43 -11.61 -27.29
N ASN A 117 -13.52 -10.30 -26.98
CA ASN A 117 -14.70 -9.49 -27.28
C ASN A 117 -14.76 -9.04 -28.75
N GLY A 118 -13.62 -8.97 -29.44
CA GLY A 118 -13.53 -8.63 -30.86
C GLY A 118 -13.91 -9.78 -31.80
N ASN A 119 -13.82 -11.03 -31.33
CA ASN A 119 -14.17 -12.24 -32.08
C ASN A 119 -15.69 -12.56 -32.07
N VAL A 120 -16.53 -11.65 -31.61
CA VAL A 120 -18.00 -11.83 -31.46
C VAL A 120 -18.79 -11.20 -32.62
N TRP A 121 -18.19 -11.03 -33.80
CA TRP A 121 -18.85 -10.56 -35.03
C TRP A 121 -18.56 -11.47 -36.21
#